data_AF-A0A6N7URH2-F1
#
_entry.id   AF-A0A6N7URH2-F1
#
_cell.length_a   1.000
_cell.length_b   1.000
_cell.length_c   1.000
_cell.angle_alpha   90.00
_cell.angle_beta   90.00
_cell.angle_gamma   90.00
#
_symmetry.space_group_name_H-M   'P 1'
#
loop_
_entity.id
_entity.type
_entity.pdbx_description
1 polymer ?
#
loop_
_entity_poly.entity_id
_entity_poly.type
_entity_poly.pdbx_seq_one_letter_code
_entity_poly.pdbx_strand_id
1 'polypeptide(L)'
;MKRMKRNLQKSWLYKYIRYRLERECFKDAKLQGASREQKDSICLKAVERTRSYSFLFAFLYLPAFSLFFFGWIMNPRNGNNEFVSWYLGVIESVVPLVTGDWGSSWNEKRGTVLLIFFRLIPIFIVSAAPLFLPILITANRVLKKTIQESMLGILH
;
A
#
# COMPACT_ATOMS: atom_id res chain seq x y z
N MET A 1 -9.81 -12.98 -20.76
CA MET A 1 -10.41 -12.28 -19.60
C MET A 1 -10.48 -13.09 -18.29
N LYS A 2 -10.89 -14.38 -18.29
CA LYS A 2 -11.10 -15.20 -17.06
C LYS A 2 -9.85 -15.38 -16.17
N ARG A 3 -8.64 -15.41 -16.76
CA ARG A 3 -7.35 -15.50 -16.02
C ARG A 3 -7.02 -14.22 -15.24
N MET A 4 -7.34 -13.05 -15.80
CA MET A 4 -7.06 -11.75 -15.20
C MET A 4 -7.97 -11.46 -13.98
N LYS A 5 -9.25 -11.84 -14.06
CA LYS A 5 -10.18 -11.78 -12.92
C LYS A 5 -9.71 -12.64 -11.74
N ARG A 6 -9.25 -13.87 -12.00
CA ARG A 6 -8.69 -14.76 -10.95
C ARG A 6 -7.44 -14.18 -10.28
N ASN A 7 -6.61 -13.43 -11.01
CA ASN A 7 -5.44 -12.76 -10.44
C ASN A 7 -5.84 -11.56 -9.56
N LEU A 8 -6.85 -10.79 -9.97
CA LEU A 8 -7.38 -9.68 -9.18
C LEU A 8 -7.96 -10.16 -7.83
N GLN A 9 -8.70 -11.26 -7.83
CA GLN A 9 -9.29 -11.83 -6.61
C GLN A 9 -8.26 -12.28 -5.56
N LYS A 10 -7.04 -12.63 -6.00
CA LYS A 10 -5.94 -12.98 -5.11
C LYS A 10 -5.19 -11.77 -4.53
N SER A 11 -5.42 -10.58 -5.09
CA SER A 11 -4.72 -9.36 -4.66
C SER A 11 -5.11 -8.94 -3.24
N TRP A 12 -4.16 -8.33 -2.53
CA TRP A 12 -4.42 -7.74 -1.21
C TRP A 12 -5.54 -6.68 -1.28
N LEU A 13 -5.60 -5.92 -2.38
CA LEU A 13 -6.58 -4.87 -2.60
C LEU A 13 -8.00 -5.44 -2.70
N TYR A 14 -8.17 -6.59 -3.37
CA TYR A 14 -9.45 -7.28 -3.42
C TYR A 14 -9.89 -7.77 -2.04
N LYS A 15 -8.97 -8.37 -1.27
CA LYS A 15 -9.28 -8.80 0.11
C LYS A 15 -9.70 -7.63 0.99
N TYR A 16 -8.99 -6.50 0.88
CA TYR A 16 -9.33 -5.26 1.59
C TYR A 16 -10.72 -4.74 1.19
N ILE A 17 -10.98 -4.59 -0.11
CA ILE A 17 -12.27 -4.09 -0.62
C ILE A 17 -13.41 -5.03 -0.24
N ARG A 18 -13.21 -6.35 -0.31
CA ARG A 18 -14.20 -7.34 0.10
C ARG A 18 -14.53 -7.23 1.59
N TYR A 19 -13.51 -7.15 2.45
CA TYR A 19 -13.71 -6.94 3.88
C TYR A 19 -14.49 -5.66 4.16
N ARG A 20 -14.18 -4.57 3.44
CA ARG A 20 -14.92 -3.31 3.55
C ARG A 20 -16.36 -3.44 3.06
N LEU A 21 -16.60 -4.16 1.98
CA LEU A 21 -17.95 -4.43 1.48
C LEU A 21 -18.78 -5.24 2.49
N GLU A 22 -18.18 -6.27 3.09
CA GLU A 22 -18.82 -7.08 4.13
C GLU A 22 -19.25 -6.19 5.31
N ARG A 23 -18.41 -5.22 5.72
CA ARG A 23 -18.78 -4.22 6.75
C ARG A 23 -19.94 -3.31 6.35
N GLU A 24 -20.05 -2.93 5.07
CA GLU A 24 -21.19 -2.14 4.59
C GLU A 24 -22.46 -3.01 4.46
N CYS A 25 -22.34 -4.31 4.15
CA CYS A 25 -23.47 -5.24 4.11
C CYS A 25 -24.18 -5.36 5.47
N PHE A 26 -23.44 -5.28 6.59
CA PHE A 26 -24.04 -5.27 7.92
C PHE A 26 -24.90 -4.02 8.22
N LYS A 27 -24.75 -2.96 7.43
CA LYS A 27 -25.46 -1.68 7.63
C LYS A 27 -26.63 -1.48 6.69
N ASP A 28 -26.66 -2.19 5.56
CA ASP A 28 -27.65 -2.02 4.50
C ASP A 28 -28.28 -3.37 4.14
N ALA A 29 -29.57 -3.53 4.49
CA ALA A 29 -30.33 -4.76 4.27
C ALA A 29 -30.47 -5.12 2.77
N LYS A 30 -30.52 -4.12 1.87
CA LYS A 30 -30.56 -4.38 0.42
C LYS A 30 -29.24 -4.95 -0.07
N LEU A 31 -28.13 -4.41 0.41
CA LEU A 31 -26.80 -4.91 0.08
C LEU A 31 -26.55 -6.29 0.72
N GLN A 32 -27.10 -6.53 1.90
CA GLN A 32 -27.07 -7.83 2.55
C GLN A 32 -27.77 -8.91 1.71
N GLY A 33 -28.95 -8.61 1.18
CA GLY A 33 -29.73 -9.50 0.31
C GLY A 33 -29.17 -9.70 -1.10
N ALA A 34 -28.18 -8.89 -1.53
CA ALA A 34 -27.56 -9.05 -2.85
C ALA A 34 -26.86 -10.41 -3.01
N SER A 35 -26.93 -10.96 -4.21
CA SER A 35 -26.35 -12.27 -4.52
C SER A 35 -24.82 -12.23 -4.42
N ARG A 36 -24.21 -13.40 -4.25
CA ARG A 36 -22.75 -13.53 -4.21
C ARG A 36 -22.09 -13.00 -5.49
N GLU A 37 -22.72 -13.24 -6.64
CA GLU A 37 -22.24 -12.76 -7.94
C GLU A 37 -22.29 -11.23 -8.04
N GLN A 38 -23.36 -10.61 -7.54
CA GLN A 38 -23.47 -9.15 -7.49
C GLN A 38 -22.37 -8.54 -6.61
N LYS A 39 -22.16 -9.08 -5.40
CA LYS A 39 -21.10 -8.62 -4.48
C LYS A 39 -19.70 -8.78 -5.06
N ASP A 40 -19.42 -9.91 -5.71
CA ASP A 40 -18.14 -10.13 -6.39
C ASP A 40 -17.94 -9.16 -7.57
N SER A 41 -19.01 -8.84 -8.32
CA SER A 41 -18.96 -7.85 -9.40
C SER A 41 -18.64 -6.44 -8.90
N ILE A 42 -19.24 -6.03 -7.77
CA ILE A 42 -18.97 -4.75 -7.09
C ILE A 42 -17.51 -4.70 -6.65
N CYS A 43 -17.01 -5.77 -6.02
CA CYS A 43 -15.62 -5.85 -5.58
C CYS A 43 -14.65 -5.73 -6.76
N LEU A 44 -14.90 -6.47 -7.86
CA LEU A 44 -14.03 -6.43 -9.04
C LEU A 44 -14.00 -5.04 -9.68
N LYS A 45 -15.16 -4.40 -9.88
CA LYS A 45 -15.24 -3.04 -10.42
C LYS A 45 -14.51 -2.03 -9.53
N ALA A 46 -14.71 -2.12 -8.21
CA ALA A 46 -14.04 -1.25 -7.26
C ALA A 46 -12.53 -1.44 -7.25
N VAL A 47 -12.04 -2.69 -7.35
CA VAL A 47 -10.60 -2.99 -7.44
C VAL A 47 -10.01 -2.47 -8.73
N GLU A 48 -10.66 -2.66 -9.88
CA GLU A 48 -10.17 -2.19 -11.18
C GLU A 48 -10.05 -0.65 -11.20
N ARG A 49 -11.09 0.07 -10.77
CA ARG A 49 -11.06 1.53 -10.64
C ARG A 49 -9.97 1.99 -9.66
N THR A 50 -9.89 1.35 -8.50
CA THR A 50 -8.88 1.69 -7.48
C THR A 50 -7.46 1.45 -8.00
N ARG A 51 -7.23 0.36 -8.74
CA ARG A 51 -5.92 0.05 -9.33
C ARG A 51 -5.48 1.09 -10.34
N SER A 52 -6.41 1.60 -11.16
CA SER A 52 -6.12 2.73 -12.06
C SER A 52 -5.67 3.97 -11.29
N TYR A 53 -6.37 4.33 -10.21
CA TYR A 53 -5.93 5.42 -9.32
C TYR A 53 -4.61 5.12 -8.60
N SER A 54 -4.35 3.87 -8.19
CA SER A 54 -3.07 3.49 -7.59
C SER A 54 -1.90 3.72 -8.54
N PHE A 55 -2.07 3.45 -9.83
CA PHE A 55 -1.04 3.76 -10.83
C PHE A 55 -0.81 5.26 -10.94
N LEU A 56 -1.88 6.07 -10.94
CA LEU A 56 -1.76 7.53 -10.93
C LEU A 56 -1.02 8.02 -9.69
N PHE A 57 -1.38 7.53 -8.50
CA PHE A 57 -0.69 7.91 -7.26
C PHE A 57 0.77 7.47 -7.27
N ALA A 58 1.09 6.26 -7.74
CA ALA A 58 2.47 5.80 -7.85
C ALA A 58 3.28 6.68 -8.83
N PHE A 59 2.68 7.04 -9.96
CA PHE A 59 3.29 7.90 -10.96
C PHE A 59 3.59 9.31 -10.42
N LEU A 60 2.68 9.89 -9.64
CA LEU A 60 2.90 11.19 -8.98
C LEU A 60 3.84 11.10 -7.78
N TYR A 61 3.80 9.98 -7.07
CA TYR A 61 4.58 9.77 -5.87
C TYR A 61 6.07 9.63 -6.17
N LEU A 62 6.43 8.93 -7.25
CA LEU A 62 7.84 8.71 -7.60
C LEU A 62 8.65 10.01 -7.76
N PRO A 63 8.23 11.02 -8.56
CA PRO A 63 8.94 12.29 -8.63
C PRO A 63 8.87 13.08 -7.31
N ALA A 64 7.73 13.08 -6.61
CA ALA A 64 7.60 13.77 -5.32
C ALA A 64 8.56 13.19 -4.27
N PHE A 65 8.66 11.86 -4.20
CA PHE A 65 9.58 11.16 -3.32
C PHE A 65 11.03 11.42 -3.71
N SER A 66 11.36 11.45 -5.01
CA SER A 66 12.70 11.82 -5.47
C SER A 66 13.08 13.25 -5.07
N LEU A 67 12.17 14.22 -5.22
CA LEU A 67 12.40 15.59 -4.77
C LEU A 67 12.58 15.69 -3.27
N PHE A 68 11.76 14.98 -2.49
CA PHE A 68 11.92 14.88 -1.05
C PHE A 68 13.28 14.26 -0.69
N PHE A 69 13.66 13.15 -1.32
CA PHE A 69 14.88 12.43 -0.98
C PHE A 69 16.14 13.21 -1.37
N PHE A 70 16.27 13.62 -2.63
CA PHE A 70 17.46 14.34 -3.11
C PHE A 70 17.49 15.81 -2.67
N GLY A 71 16.33 16.47 -2.66
CA GLY A 71 16.24 17.89 -2.31
C GLY A 71 16.24 18.16 -0.82
N TRP A 72 15.74 17.21 -0.01
CA TRP A 72 15.66 17.37 1.44
C TRP A 72 16.64 16.47 2.20
N ILE A 73 16.53 15.15 2.07
CA ILE A 73 17.29 14.19 2.88
C ILE A 73 18.78 14.26 2.56
N MET A 74 19.16 14.23 1.27
CA MET A 74 20.57 14.25 0.87
C MET A 74 21.17 15.65 0.79
N ASN A 75 20.41 16.71 1.08
CA ASN A 75 20.88 18.07 0.97
C ASN A 75 21.71 18.45 2.21
N PRO A 76 23.01 18.77 2.07
CA PRO A 76 23.87 19.08 3.21
C PRO A 76 23.38 20.25 4.06
N ARG A 77 22.64 21.19 3.45
CA ARG A 77 22.06 22.35 4.16
C ARG A 77 21.05 21.94 5.23
N ASN A 78 20.45 20.76 5.11
CA ASN A 78 19.46 20.23 6.05
C ASN A 78 20.09 19.29 7.09
N GLY A 79 21.42 19.16 7.15
CA GLY A 79 22.09 18.25 8.08
C GLY A 79 21.81 18.53 9.56
N ASN A 80 21.49 19.78 9.91
CA ASN A 80 21.14 20.17 11.28
C ASN A 80 19.67 19.90 11.64
N ASN A 81 18.85 19.40 10.69
CA ASN A 81 17.46 19.07 10.96
C ASN A 81 17.36 17.71 11.67
N GLU A 82 16.65 17.65 12.79
CA GLU A 82 16.52 16.45 13.63
C GLU A 82 15.96 15.24 12.85
N PHE A 83 14.97 15.47 11.99
CA PHE A 83 14.38 14.41 11.20
C PHE A 83 15.34 13.88 10.13
N VAL A 84 16.10 14.76 9.45
CA VAL A 84 17.11 14.35 8.47
C VAL A 84 18.23 13.58 9.16
N SER A 85 18.70 14.07 10.31
CA SER A 85 19.73 13.39 11.11
C SER A 85 19.25 12.01 11.58
N TRP A 86 18.02 11.90 12.09
CA TRP A 86 17.43 10.61 12.44
C TRP A 86 17.33 9.67 11.23
N TYR A 87 16.84 10.17 10.09
CA TYR A 87 16.65 9.37 8.88
C TYR A 87 17.98 8.80 8.37
N LEU A 88 19.01 9.66 8.26
CA LEU A 88 20.34 9.25 7.85
C LEU A 88 20.99 8.35 8.90
N GLY A 89 20.83 8.63 10.19
CA GLY A 89 21.35 7.79 11.27
C GLY A 89 20.79 6.37 11.26
N VAL A 90 19.50 6.19 10.90
CA VAL A 90 18.93 4.86 10.70
C VAL A 90 19.58 4.15 9.50
N ILE A 91 19.83 4.82 8.38
CA ILE A 91 20.56 4.25 7.23
C ILE A 91 21.99 3.88 7.63
N GLU A 92 22.71 4.80 8.26
CA GLU A 92 24.10 4.62 8.71
C GLU A 92 24.22 3.45 9.69
N SER A 93 23.23 3.26 10.57
CA SER A 93 23.20 2.11 11.49
C SER A 93 23.14 0.76 10.78
N VAL A 94 22.67 0.73 9.52
CA VAL A 94 22.52 -0.48 8.71
C VAL A 94 23.73 -0.71 7.82
N VAL A 95 24.44 0.34 7.40
CA VAL A 95 25.65 0.24 6.58
C VAL A 95 26.63 -0.83 7.07
N PRO A 96 27.09 -0.85 8.34
CA PRO A 96 28.04 -1.86 8.80
C PRO A 96 27.46 -3.28 8.85
N LEU A 97 26.14 -3.43 8.98
CA LEU A 97 25.50 -4.74 8.90
C LEU A 97 25.45 -5.28 7.47
N VAL A 98 25.33 -4.38 6.49
CA VAL A 98 25.28 -4.76 5.07
C VAL A 98 26.69 -5.04 4.54
N THR A 99 27.68 -4.23 4.91
CA THR A 99 29.06 -4.33 4.40
C THR A 99 29.99 -5.19 5.26
N GLY A 100 29.59 -5.49 6.50
CA GLY A 100 30.35 -6.34 7.41
C GLY A 100 30.26 -7.84 7.09
N ASP A 101 30.86 -8.67 7.94
CA ASP A 101 30.74 -10.12 7.85
C ASP A 101 29.38 -10.58 8.39
N TRP A 102 28.71 -11.47 7.65
CA TRP A 102 27.37 -11.97 7.97
C TRP A 102 27.43 -13.31 8.72
N GLY A 103 28.64 -13.76 9.04
CA GLY A 103 28.88 -15.04 9.70
C GLY A 103 29.01 -16.19 8.71
N SER A 104 29.55 -17.29 9.24
CA SER A 104 29.82 -18.49 8.44
C SER A 104 28.58 -19.37 8.28
N SER A 105 27.69 -19.35 9.26
CA SER A 105 26.50 -20.22 9.28
C SER A 105 25.30 -19.59 8.55
N TRP A 106 24.42 -20.46 8.06
CA TRP A 106 23.18 -20.02 7.41
C TRP A 106 22.22 -19.28 8.36
N ASN A 107 22.25 -19.63 9.65
CA ASN A 107 21.40 -19.01 10.67
C ASN A 107 21.87 -17.58 10.99
N GLU A 108 23.18 -17.35 11.08
CA GLU A 108 23.75 -16.00 11.27
C GLU A 108 23.39 -15.08 10.11
N LYS A 109 23.55 -15.56 8.86
CA LYS A 109 23.17 -14.79 7.66
C LYS A 109 21.69 -14.38 7.68
N ARG A 110 20.79 -15.29 8.04
CA ARG A 110 19.36 -14.99 8.19
C ARG A 110 19.10 -13.99 9.32
N GLY A 111 19.80 -14.12 10.45
CA GLY A 111 19.72 -13.20 11.57
C GLY A 111 20.12 -11.78 11.19
N THR A 112 21.23 -11.61 10.46
CA THR A 112 21.71 -10.32 9.97
C THR A 112 20.70 -9.66 9.03
N VAL A 113 20.14 -10.42 8.08
CA VAL A 113 19.07 -9.92 7.18
C VAL A 113 17.85 -9.44 7.97
N LEU A 114 17.43 -10.21 8.97
CA LEU A 114 16.29 -9.87 9.80
C LEU A 114 16.55 -8.58 10.60
N LEU A 115 17.76 -8.43 11.17
CA LEU A 115 18.17 -7.25 11.91
C LEU A 115 18.21 -6.00 11.02
N ILE A 116 18.75 -6.12 9.81
CA ILE A 116 18.73 -5.06 8.79
C ILE A 116 17.29 -4.64 8.51
N PHE A 117 16.41 -5.62 8.27
CA PHE A 117 15.00 -5.35 8.00
C PHE A 117 14.34 -4.60 9.17
N PHE A 118 14.52 -5.07 10.41
CA PHE A 118 13.96 -4.41 11.60
C PHE A 118 14.44 -2.97 11.77
N ARG A 119 15.74 -2.69 11.53
CA ARG A 119 16.28 -1.33 11.59
C ARG A 119 15.68 -0.41 10.53
N LEU A 120 15.37 -0.93 9.34
CA LEU A 120 14.80 -0.14 8.24
C LEU A 120 13.27 0.04 8.31
N ILE A 121 12.55 -0.70 9.16
CA ILE A 121 11.08 -0.59 9.29
C ILE A 121 10.61 0.87 9.44
N PRO A 122 11.19 1.71 10.32
CA PRO A 122 10.72 3.07 10.50
C PRO A 122 10.83 3.91 9.21
N ILE A 123 11.94 3.78 8.49
CA ILE A 123 12.12 4.45 7.18
C ILE A 123 11.08 3.92 6.20
N PHE A 124 10.89 2.60 6.10
CA PHE A 124 9.89 2.04 5.19
C PHE A 124 8.48 2.54 5.50
N ILE A 125 8.12 2.72 6.77
CA ILE A 125 6.82 3.29 7.15
C ILE A 125 6.71 4.73 6.65
N VAL A 126 7.70 5.58 6.96
CA VAL A 126 7.71 6.98 6.54
C VAL A 126 7.70 7.13 5.02
N SER A 127 8.40 6.26 4.30
CA SER A 127 8.48 6.27 2.84
C SER A 127 7.31 5.56 2.13
N ALA A 128 6.61 4.62 2.76
CA ALA A 128 5.51 3.90 2.10
C ALA A 128 4.13 4.45 2.46
N ALA A 129 3.95 4.94 3.69
CA ALA A 129 2.66 5.43 4.18
C ALA A 129 2.08 6.56 3.31
N PRO A 130 2.86 7.57 2.84
CA PRO A 130 2.32 8.63 2.00
C PRO A 130 1.71 8.16 0.68
N LEU A 131 2.20 7.05 0.12
CA LEU A 131 1.61 6.41 -1.06
C LEU A 131 0.44 5.49 -0.69
N PHE A 132 0.57 4.73 0.39
CA PHE A 132 -0.40 3.68 0.74
C PHE A 132 -1.72 4.25 1.29
N LEU A 133 -1.67 5.29 2.12
CA LEU A 133 -2.84 5.93 2.70
C LEU A 133 -3.84 6.47 1.66
N PRO A 134 -3.45 7.27 0.65
CA PRO A 134 -4.39 7.76 -0.35
C PRO A 134 -5.00 6.63 -1.19
N ILE A 135 -4.27 5.53 -1.42
CA ILE A 135 -4.81 4.34 -2.08
C ILE A 135 -5.94 3.73 -1.24
N LEU A 136 -5.75 3.53 0.07
CA LEU A 136 -6.78 2.98 0.95
C LEU A 136 -8.02 3.89 1.07
N ILE A 137 -7.81 5.20 1.15
CA ILE A 137 -8.91 6.19 1.19
C ILE A 137 -9.69 6.13 -0.13
N THR A 138 -8.98 6.10 -1.25
CA THR A 138 -9.59 6.02 -2.59
C THR A 138 -10.34 4.71 -2.76
N ALA A 139 -9.78 3.59 -2.32
CA ALA A 139 -10.46 2.29 -2.34
C ALA A 139 -11.81 2.34 -1.62
N ASN A 140 -11.86 2.96 -0.45
CA ASN A 140 -13.09 3.14 0.31
C ASN A 140 -14.10 4.05 -0.41
N ARG A 141 -13.64 5.16 -0.98
CA ARG A 141 -14.51 6.09 -1.73
C ARG A 141 -15.07 5.45 -2.99
N VAL A 142 -14.21 4.78 -3.76
CA VAL A 142 -14.58 4.05 -4.98
C VAL A 142 -15.58 2.95 -4.64
N LEU A 143 -15.34 2.16 -3.59
CA LEU A 143 -16.28 1.12 -3.16
C LEU A 143 -17.67 1.70 -2.85
N LYS A 144 -17.75 2.78 -2.06
CA LYS A 144 -19.03 3.43 -1.75
C LYS A 144 -19.77 3.90 -3.01
N LYS A 145 -19.06 4.54 -3.94
CA LYS A 145 -19.64 4.95 -5.23
C LYS A 145 -20.13 3.75 -6.03
N THR A 146 -19.34 2.67 -6.14
CA THR A 146 -19.73 1.47 -6.87
C THR A 146 -20.94 0.77 -6.25
N ILE A 147 -21.08 0.77 -4.92
CA ILE A 147 -22.28 0.27 -4.23
C ILE A 147 -23.49 1.12 -4.63
N GLN A 148 -23.41 2.45 -4.53
CA GLN A 148 -24.51 3.34 -4.90
C GLN A 148 -24.94 3.16 -6.37
N GLU A 149 -23.98 3.13 -7.29
CA GLU A 149 -24.23 2.90 -8.73
C GLU A 149 -24.93 1.55 -8.98
N SER A 150 -24.51 0.49 -8.27
CA SER A 150 -25.08 -0.85 -8.43
C SER A 150 -26.48 -0.97 -7.83
N MET A 151 -26.76 -0.23 -6.75
CA MET A 151 -28.03 -0.26 -6.02
C MET A 151 -29.11 0.62 -6.67
N LEU A 152 -28.71 1.65 -7.42
CA LEU A 152 -29.59 2.53 -8.19
C LEU A 152 -29.98 1.97 -9.57
N GLY A 153 -29.50 0.77 -9.94
CA GLY A 153 -29.84 0.14 -11.23
C GLY A 153 -29.18 0.81 -12.45
N ILE A 154 -28.20 1.70 -12.26
CA ILE A 154 -27.53 2.46 -13.34
C ILE A 154 -26.55 1.59 -14.14
N LEU A 155 -26.37 0.32 -13.75
CA LEU A 155 -25.53 -0.65 -14.43
C LEU A 155 -26.34 -1.90 -14.79
N HIS A 156 -27.33 -1.70 -15.66
CA HIS A 156 -27.87 -2.73 -16.53
C HIS A 156 -27.44 -2.47 -17.96
#